data_AF-A0A2S7ZNS5-F1
#
_entry.id   AF-A0A2S7ZNS5-F1
#
_cell.length_a   1.000
_cell.length_b   1.000
_cell.length_c   1.000
_cell.angle_alpha   90.00
_cell.angle_beta   90.00
_cell.angle_gamma   90.00
#
_symmetry.space_group_name_H-M   'P 1'
#
loop_
_entity.id
_entity.type
_entity.pdbx_description
1 polymer ?
#
loop_
_entity_poly.entity_id
_entity_poly.type
_entity_poly.pdbx_seq_one_letter_code
_entity_poly.pdbx_strand_id
1 'polypeptide(L)'
;MLHDFLVSYTWWIIPVFSFFCIILGYKFHIKGFDYSIRLSGGNFFAYSFMSIIGFYLDIFLFSRLNAIENISYGSYLIYYILIYLLGVFSISWYFLAGMRRIQSISSIPAWSYPIFLIVVGIVSNYIDEVLNLIFIAHLYMIFAKSKT
;
A
#
# COMPACT_ATOMS: atom_id res chain seq x y z
N MET A 1 7.64 -22.68 -12.57
CA MET A 1 8.24 -21.44 -13.10
C MET A 1 7.33 -20.23 -12.93
N LEU A 2 6.17 -20.14 -13.59
CA LEU A 2 5.28 -18.96 -13.42
C LEU A 2 4.66 -18.88 -12.03
N HIS A 3 4.20 -20.01 -11.47
CA HIS A 3 3.73 -20.09 -10.08
C HIS A 3 4.78 -19.59 -9.07
N ASP A 4 6.00 -20.13 -9.16
CA ASP A 4 7.09 -19.80 -8.24
C ASP A 4 7.54 -18.33 -8.36
N PHE A 5 7.53 -17.79 -9.59
CA PHE A 5 7.75 -16.36 -9.84
C PHE A 5 6.67 -15.51 -9.15
N LEU A 6 5.40 -15.83 -9.36
CA LEU A 6 4.30 -15.09 -8.76
C LEU A 6 4.42 -15.07 -7.23
N VAL A 7 4.58 -16.23 -6.59
CA VAL A 7 4.75 -16.33 -5.14
C VAL A 7 5.96 -15.54 -4.63
N SER A 8 7.08 -15.55 -5.37
CA SER A 8 8.31 -14.87 -4.95
C SER A 8 8.26 -13.35 -5.08
N TYR A 9 7.55 -12.83 -6.08
CA TYR A 9 7.58 -11.40 -6.42
C TYR A 9 6.28 -10.66 -6.12
N THR A 10 5.19 -11.34 -5.73
CA THR A 10 3.88 -10.72 -5.40
C THR A 10 4.04 -9.49 -4.50
N TRP A 11 4.82 -9.64 -3.42
CA TRP A 11 5.01 -8.60 -2.41
C TRP A 11 5.74 -7.35 -2.91
N TRP A 12 6.51 -7.47 -3.99
CA TRP A 12 7.17 -6.35 -4.66
C TRP A 12 6.29 -5.75 -5.76
N ILE A 13 5.54 -6.60 -6.46
CA ILE A 13 4.66 -6.20 -7.56
C ILE A 13 3.51 -5.33 -7.02
N ILE A 14 2.89 -5.71 -5.89
CA ILE A 14 1.75 -4.97 -5.32
C ILE A 14 2.09 -3.49 -5.09
N PRO A 15 3.12 -3.10 -4.31
CA PRO A 15 3.47 -1.69 -4.10
C PRO A 15 3.76 -0.92 -5.39
N VAL A 16 4.48 -1.55 -6.33
CA VAL A 16 4.82 -0.91 -7.61
C VAL A 16 3.57 -0.60 -8.42
N PHE A 17 2.67 -1.58 -8.58
CA PHE A 17 1.42 -1.37 -9.31
C PHE A 17 0.49 -0.39 -8.59
N SER A 18 0.39 -0.44 -7.26
CA SER A 18 -0.38 0.54 -6.48
C SER A 18 0.09 1.97 -6.73
N PHE A 19 1.40 2.20 -6.76
CA PHE A 19 1.97 3.50 -7.05
C PHE A 19 1.61 3.98 -8.47
N PHE A 20 1.74 3.10 -9.48
CA PHE A 20 1.33 3.42 -10.85
C PHE A 20 -0.17 3.70 -10.98
N CYS A 21 -1.04 2.95 -10.29
CA CYS A 21 -2.48 3.19 -10.28
C CYS A 21 -2.81 4.61 -9.78
N ILE A 22 -2.12 5.09 -8.75
CA ILE A 22 -2.30 6.46 -8.24
C ILE A 22 -1.81 7.49 -9.26
N ILE A 23 -0.63 7.29 -9.87
CA ILE A 23 -0.11 8.20 -10.91
C ILE A 23 -1.09 8.34 -12.08
N LEU A 24 -1.55 7.21 -12.61
CA LEU A 24 -2.49 7.21 -13.72
C LEU A 24 -3.83 7.81 -13.30
N GLY A 25 -4.32 7.45 -12.11
CA GLY A 25 -5.56 8.00 -11.57
C GLY A 25 -5.54 9.52 -11.42
N TYR A 26 -4.43 10.08 -10.95
CA TYR A 26 -4.23 11.53 -10.90
C TYR A 26 -4.15 12.15 -12.31
N LYS A 27 -3.36 11.57 -13.21
CA LYS A 27 -3.19 12.04 -14.60
C LYS A 27 -4.51 12.08 -15.37
N PHE A 28 -5.40 11.11 -15.14
CA PHE A 28 -6.71 11.02 -15.77
C PHE A 28 -7.84 11.64 -14.93
N HIS A 29 -7.52 12.40 -13.88
CA HIS A 29 -8.49 13.09 -13.02
C HIS A 29 -9.58 12.18 -12.43
N ILE A 30 -9.24 10.94 -12.08
CA ILE A 30 -10.14 10.02 -11.40
C ILE A 30 -10.29 10.50 -9.95
N LYS A 31 -11.45 11.06 -9.61
CA LYS A 31 -11.74 11.67 -8.29
C LYS A 31 -11.30 10.81 -7.10
N GLY A 32 -11.48 9.49 -7.18
CA GLY A 32 -11.08 8.56 -6.12
C GLY A 32 -9.57 8.51 -5.86
N PHE A 33 -8.74 8.72 -6.87
CA PHE A 33 -7.28 8.59 -6.85
C PHE A 33 -6.54 9.94 -6.82
N ASP A 34 -7.27 11.04 -6.70
CA ASP A 34 -6.67 12.36 -6.63
C ASP A 34 -5.99 12.56 -5.26
N TYR A 35 -4.66 12.55 -5.24
CA TYR A 35 -3.87 12.76 -4.04
C TYR A 35 -3.75 14.25 -3.65
N SER A 36 -4.27 15.18 -4.47
CA SER A 36 -4.27 16.64 -4.20
C SER A 36 -5.24 17.04 -3.08
N ILE A 37 -6.19 16.16 -2.76
CA ILE A 37 -7.23 16.39 -1.76
C ILE A 37 -6.59 16.35 -0.36
N ARG A 38 -6.75 17.43 0.42
CA ARG A 38 -6.25 17.48 1.80
C ARG A 38 -6.98 16.48 2.70
N LEU A 39 -6.26 15.89 3.65
CA LEU A 39 -6.73 14.87 4.57
C LEU A 39 -6.36 15.22 6.03
N SER A 40 -7.34 15.11 6.94
CA SER A 40 -7.13 15.28 8.37
C SER A 40 -6.35 14.11 8.98
N GLY A 41 -5.74 14.33 10.15
CA GLY A 41 -5.03 13.27 10.88
C GLY A 41 -5.93 12.08 11.26
N GLY A 42 -7.16 12.35 11.71
CA GLY A 42 -8.13 11.31 12.03
C GLY A 42 -8.56 10.47 10.82
N ASN A 43 -8.81 11.11 9.67
CA ASN A 43 -9.15 10.37 8.45
C ASN A 43 -7.94 9.61 7.89
N PHE A 44 -6.74 10.19 8.01
CA PHE A 44 -5.50 9.48 7.68
C PHE A 44 -5.35 8.21 8.51
N PHE A 45 -5.57 8.27 9.83
CA PHE A 45 -5.57 7.09 10.69
C PHE A 45 -6.60 6.05 10.24
N ALA A 46 -7.86 6.45 10.06
CA ALA A 46 -8.93 5.53 9.69
C ALA A 46 -8.67 4.82 8.35
N TYR A 47 -8.29 5.58 7.32
CA TYR A 47 -8.00 5.00 5.99
C TYR A 47 -6.75 4.14 5.99
N SER A 48 -5.71 4.55 6.72
CA SER A 48 -4.50 3.74 6.85
C SER A 48 -4.78 2.43 7.56
N PHE A 49 -5.52 2.48 8.68
CA PHE A 49 -5.90 1.31 9.46
C PHE A 49 -6.74 0.32 8.64
N MET A 50 -7.77 0.80 7.94
CA MET A 50 -8.58 -0.04 7.04
C MET A 50 -7.75 -0.67 5.92
N SER A 51 -6.82 0.10 5.35
CA SER A 51 -5.93 -0.41 4.29
C SER A 51 -4.99 -1.50 4.81
N ILE A 52 -4.44 -1.32 6.01
CA ILE A 52 -3.58 -2.31 6.66
C ILE A 52 -4.37 -3.59 6.96
N ILE A 53 -5.60 -3.49 7.48
CA ILE A 53 -6.47 -4.67 7.70
C ILE A 53 -6.72 -5.40 6.38
N GLY A 54 -7.05 -4.66 5.32
CA GLY A 54 -7.27 -5.24 3.98
C GLY A 54 -6.03 -5.95 3.46
N PHE A 55 -4.84 -5.40 3.69
CA PHE A 55 -3.58 -6.02 3.29
C PHE A 55 -3.24 -7.26 4.14
N TYR A 56 -3.56 -7.28 5.44
CA TYR A 56 -3.43 -8.50 6.24
C TYR A 56 -4.39 -9.60 5.79
N LEU A 57 -5.62 -9.24 5.39
CA LEU A 57 -6.56 -10.18 4.78
C LEU A 57 -5.99 -10.74 3.47
N ASP A 58 -5.39 -9.90 2.64
CA ASP A 58 -4.71 -10.29 1.39
C ASP A 58 -3.60 -11.32 1.66
N ILE A 59 -2.70 -11.05 2.62
CA ILE A 59 -1.65 -11.99 3.07
C ILE A 59 -2.24 -13.32 3.51
N PHE A 60 -3.29 -13.28 4.33
CA PHE A 60 -3.97 -14.48 4.77
C PHE A 60 -4.53 -15.28 3.59
N LEU A 61 -5.21 -14.64 2.65
CA LEU A 61 -5.79 -15.29 1.48
C LEU A 61 -4.72 -15.92 0.57
N PHE A 62 -3.59 -15.24 0.34
CA PHE A 62 -2.45 -15.80 -0.39
C PHE A 62 -1.90 -17.05 0.30
N SER A 63 -1.72 -17.00 1.62
CA SER A 63 -1.29 -18.17 2.40
C SER A 63 -2.26 -19.34 2.26
N ARG A 64 -3.57 -19.08 2.29
CA ARG A 64 -4.59 -20.12 2.10
C ARG A 64 -4.59 -20.67 0.68
N LEU A 65 -4.47 -19.82 -0.34
CA LEU A 65 -4.42 -20.24 -1.75
C LEU A 65 -3.22 -21.17 -2.01
N ASN A 66 -2.05 -20.82 -1.50
CA ASN A 66 -0.81 -21.59 -1.69
C ASN A 66 -0.80 -22.91 -0.90
N ALA A 67 -1.66 -23.07 0.10
CA ALA A 67 -1.78 -24.30 0.89
C ALA A 67 -2.74 -25.34 0.28
N ILE A 68 -3.39 -25.07 -0.86
CA ILE A 68 -4.35 -25.99 -1.49
C ILE A 68 -3.60 -27.01 -2.34
N GLU A 69 -3.54 -28.26 -1.87
CA GLU A 69 -2.73 -29.33 -2.50
C GLU A 69 -3.22 -29.79 -3.90
N ASN A 70 -4.52 -29.62 -4.22
CA ASN A 70 -5.14 -30.18 -5.44
C ASN A 70 -5.87 -29.13 -6.30
N ILE A 71 -5.39 -27.89 -6.30
CA ILE A 71 -6.01 -26.83 -7.11
C ILE A 71 -5.60 -26.93 -8.59
N SER A 72 -6.56 -26.84 -9.50
CA SER A 72 -6.25 -26.72 -10.92
C SER A 72 -5.52 -25.41 -11.21
N TYR A 73 -4.58 -25.42 -12.16
CA TYR A 73 -3.84 -24.20 -12.52
C TYR A 73 -4.75 -23.02 -12.92
N GLY A 74 -5.82 -23.29 -13.67
CA GLY A 74 -6.78 -22.27 -14.07
C GLY A 74 -7.50 -21.64 -12.87
N SER A 75 -7.96 -22.47 -11.93
CA SER A 75 -8.59 -21.99 -10.70
C SER A 75 -7.61 -21.19 -9.83
N TYR A 76 -6.38 -21.68 -9.68
CA TYR A 76 -5.32 -20.99 -8.93
C TYR A 76 -5.11 -19.58 -9.47
N LEU A 77 -4.96 -19.45 -10.78
CA LEU A 77 -4.70 -18.16 -11.44
C LEU A 77 -5.86 -17.18 -11.25
N ILE A 78 -7.10 -17.63 -11.33
CA ILE A 78 -8.28 -16.78 -11.09
C ILE A 78 -8.27 -16.25 -9.66
N TYR A 79 -8.11 -17.13 -8.66
CA TYR A 79 -8.06 -16.69 -7.26
C TYR A 79 -6.86 -15.79 -6.98
N TYR A 80 -5.70 -16.13 -7.53
CA TYR A 80 -4.49 -15.32 -7.43
C TYR A 80 -4.74 -13.90 -7.91
N ILE A 81 -5.36 -13.72 -9.09
CA ILE A 81 -5.68 -12.38 -9.63
C ILE A 81 -6.63 -11.63 -8.71
N LEU A 82 -7.69 -12.27 -8.22
CA LEU A 82 -8.67 -11.63 -7.34
C LEU A 82 -8.04 -11.16 -6.02
N ILE A 83 -7.22 -12.01 -5.41
CA ILE A 83 -6.48 -11.68 -4.19
C ILE A 83 -5.48 -10.56 -4.50
N TYR A 84 -4.63 -10.71 -5.53
CA TYR A 84 -3.70 -9.68 -5.97
C TYR A 84 -4.36 -8.29 -6.16
N LEU A 85 -5.55 -8.23 -6.78
CA LEU A 85 -6.29 -6.97 -6.95
C LEU A 85 -6.74 -6.37 -5.61
N LEU A 86 -7.11 -7.19 -4.63
CA LEU A 86 -7.38 -6.74 -3.26
C LEU A 86 -6.12 -6.12 -2.63
N GLY A 87 -4.97 -6.81 -2.70
CA GLY A 87 -3.69 -6.28 -2.23
C GLY A 87 -3.32 -4.94 -2.87
N VAL A 88 -3.42 -4.85 -4.21
CA VAL A 88 -3.19 -3.58 -4.95
C VAL A 88 -4.14 -2.49 -4.52
N PHE A 89 -5.42 -2.81 -4.32
CA PHE A 89 -6.42 -1.85 -3.85
C PHE A 89 -6.08 -1.34 -2.44
N SER A 90 -5.81 -2.23 -1.49
CA SER A 90 -5.43 -1.88 -0.12
C SER A 90 -4.19 -1.01 -0.07
N ILE A 91 -3.11 -1.39 -0.76
CA ILE A 91 -1.87 -0.60 -0.76
C ILE A 91 -2.04 0.73 -1.51
N SER A 92 -2.88 0.78 -2.55
CA SER A 92 -3.20 2.05 -3.22
C SER A 92 -3.89 3.03 -2.26
N TRP A 93 -4.86 2.57 -1.48
CA TRP A 93 -5.53 3.41 -0.49
C TRP A 93 -4.61 3.86 0.63
N TYR A 94 -3.72 2.98 1.07
CA TYR A 94 -2.70 3.31 2.07
C TYR A 94 -1.76 4.41 1.58
N PHE A 95 -1.20 4.24 0.38
CA PHE A 95 -0.34 5.24 -0.26
C PHE A 95 -1.09 6.55 -0.48
N LEU A 96 -2.29 6.50 -1.03
CA LEU A 96 -3.11 7.67 -1.29
C LEU A 96 -3.42 8.46 -0.01
N ALA A 97 -3.77 7.76 1.08
CA ALA A 97 -4.03 8.40 2.37
C ALA A 97 -2.79 9.16 2.88
N GLY A 98 -1.62 8.54 2.85
CA GLY A 98 -0.38 9.21 3.27
C GLY A 98 0.07 10.32 2.34
N MET A 99 -0.08 10.16 1.02
CA MET A 99 0.21 11.21 0.04
C MET A 99 -0.64 12.47 0.30
N ARG A 100 -1.97 12.28 0.44
CA ARG A 100 -2.90 13.37 0.79
C ARG A 100 -2.54 14.00 2.12
N ARG A 101 -2.11 13.19 3.09
CA ARG A 101 -1.74 13.67 4.41
C ARG A 101 -0.45 14.49 4.40
N ILE A 102 0.59 14.03 3.71
CA ILE A 102 1.86 14.75 3.52
C ILE A 102 1.61 16.12 2.90
N GLN A 103 0.77 16.20 1.87
CA GLN A 103 0.40 17.49 1.27
C GLN A 103 -0.33 18.40 2.25
N SER A 104 -1.09 17.83 3.18
CA SER A 104 -1.83 18.61 4.16
C SER A 104 -0.95 19.22 5.24
N ILE A 105 0.22 18.63 5.54
CA ILE A 105 1.05 19.02 6.70
C ILE A 105 2.46 19.50 6.32
N SER A 106 2.93 19.28 5.10
CA SER A 106 4.31 19.54 4.67
C SER A 106 4.35 20.18 3.27
N SER A 107 5.51 20.72 2.87
CA SER A 107 5.75 21.16 1.48
C SER A 107 6.48 20.09 0.67
N ILE A 108 6.68 18.92 1.27
CA ILE A 108 7.37 17.81 0.63
C ILE A 108 6.43 17.26 -0.46
N PRO A 109 6.97 16.84 -1.63
CA PRO A 109 6.16 16.24 -2.67
C PRO A 109 5.35 15.05 -2.15
N ALA A 110 4.08 14.93 -2.53
CA ALA A 110 3.19 13.85 -2.06
C ALA A 110 3.81 12.45 -2.23
N TRP A 111 4.48 12.23 -3.37
CA TRP A 111 5.18 11.00 -3.74
C TRP A 111 6.29 10.59 -2.77
N SER A 112 6.73 11.47 -1.87
CA SER A 112 7.69 11.11 -0.83
C SER A 112 7.14 10.05 0.10
N TYR A 113 5.82 9.95 0.28
CA TYR A 113 5.23 8.95 1.18
C TYR A 113 5.42 7.52 0.67
N PRO A 114 4.98 7.14 -0.55
CA PRO A 114 5.25 5.80 -1.07
C PRO A 114 6.74 5.50 -1.17
N ILE A 115 7.57 6.46 -1.60
CA ILE A 115 9.03 6.28 -1.69
C ILE A 115 9.63 5.97 -0.32
N PHE A 116 9.25 6.74 0.71
CA PHE A 116 9.68 6.51 2.08
C PHE A 116 9.34 5.09 2.54
N LEU A 117 8.11 4.64 2.33
CA LEU A 117 7.67 3.30 2.74
C LEU A 117 8.44 2.20 2.01
N ILE A 118 8.65 2.32 0.70
CA ILE A 118 9.41 1.34 -0.09
C ILE A 118 10.86 1.27 0.38
N VAL A 119 11.51 2.42 0.57
CA VAL A 119 12.91 2.46 1.02
C VAL A 119 13.05 1.87 2.43
N VAL A 120 12.18 2.27 3.37
CA VAL A 120 12.19 1.74 4.73
C VAL A 120 11.91 0.23 4.73
N GLY A 121 10.99 -0.25 3.91
CA GLY A 121 10.69 -1.68 3.77
C GLY A 121 11.82 -2.49 3.13
N ILE A 122 12.61 -1.91 2.22
CA ILE A 122 13.83 -2.56 1.69
C ILE A 122 14.88 -2.65 2.80
N VAL A 123 15.16 -1.52 3.47
CA VAL A 123 16.22 -1.43 4.49
C VAL A 123 15.89 -2.27 5.73
N SER A 124 14.61 -2.43 6.07
CA SER A 124 14.20 -3.28 7.20
C SER A 124 14.58 -4.76 7.04
N ASN A 125 14.91 -5.22 5.84
CA ASN A 125 15.44 -6.59 5.66
C ASN A 125 16.89 -6.74 6.18
N TYR A 126 17.54 -5.61 6.51
CA TYR A 126 18.94 -5.56 6.96
C TYR A 126 19.08 -4.96 8.36
N ILE A 127 18.14 -4.11 8.79
CA ILE A 127 18.16 -3.41 10.08
C ILE A 127 16.74 -3.37 10.65
N ASP A 128 16.47 -4.16 11.68
CA ASP A 128 15.12 -4.35 12.23
C ASP A 128 14.53 -3.05 12.78
N GLU A 129 15.35 -2.20 13.40
CA GLU A 129 14.91 -0.96 14.05
C GLU A 129 14.38 0.08 13.06
N VAL A 130 14.71 -0.06 11.76
CA VAL A 130 14.28 0.88 10.72
C VAL A 130 12.76 0.85 10.53
N LEU A 131 12.08 -0.25 10.86
CA LEU A 131 10.61 -0.31 10.87
C LEU A 131 9.98 0.69 11.87
N ASN A 132 10.68 1.02 12.96
CA ASN A 132 10.19 2.01 13.94
C ASN A 132 9.99 3.39 13.31
N LEU A 133 10.70 3.71 12.22
CA LEU A 133 10.50 4.97 11.48
C LEU A 133 9.10 5.06 10.86
N ILE A 134 8.51 3.93 10.43
CA ILE A 134 7.13 3.93 9.91
C ILE A 134 6.16 4.34 11.01
N PHE A 135 6.30 3.77 12.20
CA PHE A 135 5.44 4.07 13.34
C PHE A 135 5.55 5.54 13.77
N ILE A 136 6.78 6.05 13.89
CA ILE A 136 7.03 7.46 14.24
C ILE A 136 6.43 8.39 13.17
N ALA A 137 6.63 8.09 11.89
CA ALA A 137 6.06 8.87 10.79
C ALA A 137 4.52 8.86 10.83
N HIS A 138 3.90 7.72 11.14
CA HIS A 138 2.44 7.63 11.28
C HIS A 138 1.92 8.48 12.42
N LEU A 139 2.53 8.36 13.62
CA LEU A 139 2.14 9.19 14.77
C LEU A 139 2.29 10.68 14.44
N TYR A 140 3.41 11.07 13.83
CA TYR A 140 3.61 12.44 13.38
C TYR A 140 2.50 12.88 12.41
N MET A 141 2.20 12.09 11.38
CA MET A 141 1.15 12.42 10.42
C MET A 141 -0.24 12.51 11.07
N ILE A 142 -0.54 11.69 12.07
CA ILE A 142 -1.83 11.73 12.79
C ILE A 142 -1.96 13.04 13.57
N PHE A 143 -0.94 13.45 14.31
CA PHE A 143 -1.04 14.58 15.24
C PHE A 143 -0.57 15.92 14.69
N ALA A 144 0.15 15.94 13.56
CA ALA A 144 0.64 17.17 12.94
C ALA A 144 -0.53 18.11 12.57
N LYS A 145 -0.34 19.41 12.78
CA LYS A 145 -1.31 20.40 12.31
C LYS A 145 -1.24 20.51 10.79
N SER A 146 -2.40 20.58 10.15
CA SER A 146 -2.46 20.89 8.73
C SER A 146 -1.94 22.30 8.48
N LYS A 147 -1.25 22.49 7.37
CA LYS A 147 -0.90 23.82 6.86
C LYS A 147 -2.19 24.55 6.52
N THR A 148 -2.27 25.80 6.97
CA THR A 148 -3.28 26.77 6.55
C THR A 148 -3.15 27.00 5.05
#